data_AF-A0A3N7DMG2-F1
#
_entry.id   AF-A0A3N7DMG2-F1
#
_cell.length_a   1.000
_cell.length_b   1.000
_cell.length_c   1.000
_cell.angle_alpha   90.00
_cell.angle_beta   90.00
_cell.angle_gamma   90.00
#
_symmetry.space_group_name_H-M   'P 1'
#
loop_
_entity.id
_entity.type
_entity.pdbx_description
1 polymer ?
#
loop_
_entity_poly.entity_id
_entity_poly.type
_entity_poly.pdbx_seq_one_letter_code
_entity_poly.pdbx_strand_id
1 'polypeptide(L)'
;MNEVDRTYNINLSFEEIKLPPFQDILVLAKNSVQGKIGLSKSFELLVPNGFEIIDINDGMIETIFVHRNILAKISKEKVIQILQNNVFPFISEGELISVNFKVNISVKDIVFKDSDL
;
A
#
# COMPACT_ATOMS: atom_id res chain seq x y z
N MET A 1 -36.80 -2.03 43.98
CA MET A 1 -36.03 -1.42 42.88
C MET A 1 -36.25 -2.33 41.70
N ASN A 2 -37.09 -1.94 40.73
CA ASN A 2 -37.38 -2.79 39.58
C ASN A 2 -36.15 -2.83 38.68
N GLU A 3 -35.57 -4.01 38.50
CA GLU A 3 -34.57 -4.23 37.47
C GLU A 3 -35.22 -4.00 36.11
N VAL A 4 -34.64 -3.09 35.33
CA VAL A 4 -35.10 -2.81 33.97
C VAL A 4 -34.60 -3.97 33.11
N ASP A 5 -35.51 -4.83 32.67
CA ASP A 5 -35.21 -5.85 31.66
C ASP A 5 -34.79 -5.17 30.37
N ARG A 6 -33.52 -5.35 29.99
CA ARG A 6 -32.95 -4.80 28.76
C ARG A 6 -32.83 -5.91 27.72
N THR A 7 -33.62 -5.80 26.67
CA THR A 7 -33.49 -6.67 25.49
C THR A 7 -32.52 -6.03 24.49
N TYR A 8 -31.43 -6.73 24.17
CA TYR A 8 -30.48 -6.32 23.15
C TYR A 8 -30.68 -7.16 21.89
N ASN A 9 -30.95 -6.51 20.76
CA ASN A 9 -30.95 -7.13 19.45
C ASN A 9 -29.64 -6.79 18.73
N ILE A 10 -28.83 -7.79 18.42
CA ILE A 10 -27.53 -7.63 17.78
C ILE A 10 -27.55 -8.40 16.46
N ASN A 11 -27.35 -7.68 15.36
CA ASN A 11 -27.14 -8.26 14.03
C ASN A 11 -25.65 -8.23 13.71
N LEU A 12 -25.09 -9.38 13.31
CA LEU A 12 -23.66 -9.55 13.11
C LEU A 12 -23.37 -10.08 11.70
N SER A 13 -22.36 -9.51 11.03
CA SER A 13 -21.75 -10.05 9.81
C SER A 13 -20.23 -9.95 9.94
N PHE A 14 -19.52 -10.92 9.38
CA PHE A 14 -18.05 -10.98 9.41
C PHE A 14 -17.51 -11.47 8.07
N GLU A 15 -16.28 -11.08 7.74
CA GLU A 15 -15.53 -11.54 6.58
C GLU A 15 -14.09 -11.90 6.99
N GLU A 16 -13.48 -12.82 6.23
CA GLU A 16 -12.06 -13.14 6.41
C GLU A 16 -11.20 -12.01 5.82
N ILE A 17 -10.34 -11.40 6.63
CA ILE A 17 -9.35 -10.45 6.16
C ILE A 17 -8.03 -11.16 5.82
N LYS A 18 -7.32 -10.63 4.81
CA LYS A 18 -5.95 -11.05 4.51
C LYS A 18 -4.97 -10.04 5.07
N LEU A 19 -3.89 -10.53 5.67
CA LEU A 19 -2.80 -9.68 6.11
C LEU A 19 -1.69 -9.64 5.05
N PRO A 20 -1.07 -8.46 4.82
CA PRO A 20 -1.47 -7.15 5.32
C PRO A 20 -2.77 -6.66 4.64
N PRO A 21 -3.57 -5.80 5.31
CA PRO A 21 -4.86 -5.34 4.79
C PRO A 21 -4.74 -4.43 3.54
N PHE A 22 -3.53 -4.00 3.20
CA PHE A 22 -3.20 -3.28 1.98
C PHE A 22 -2.09 -4.02 1.25
N GLN A 23 -2.17 -4.05 -0.09
CA GLN A 23 -1.37 -4.98 -0.89
C GLN A 23 -0.42 -4.31 -1.88
N ASP A 24 -0.66 -3.04 -2.21
CA ASP A 24 0.03 -2.36 -3.30
C ASP A 24 1.05 -1.34 -2.80
N ILE A 25 0.57 -0.15 -2.40
CA ILE A 25 1.42 0.94 -1.94
C ILE A 25 0.84 1.55 -0.67
N LEU A 26 1.72 1.89 0.27
CA LEU A 26 1.39 2.68 1.46
C LEU A 26 2.24 3.95 1.48
N VAL A 27 1.60 5.10 1.59
CA VAL A 27 2.27 6.40 1.67
C VAL A 27 2.20 6.89 3.12
N LEU A 28 3.37 7.17 3.68
CA LEU A 28 3.54 7.66 5.04
C LEU A 28 3.84 9.15 5.02
N ALA A 29 2.91 9.97 5.52
CA ALA A 29 3.19 11.37 5.78
C ALA A 29 4.11 11.52 7.00
N LYS A 30 4.83 12.65 7.07
CA LYS A 30 5.59 13.04 8.25
C LYS A 30 4.70 13.06 9.49
N ASN A 31 5.29 12.71 10.64
CA ASN A 31 4.62 12.70 11.94
C ASN A 31 3.41 11.75 12.05
N SER A 32 3.31 10.76 11.15
CA SER A 32 2.31 9.70 11.29
C SER A 32 2.59 8.82 12.52
N VAL A 33 1.53 8.46 13.25
CA VAL A 33 1.58 7.84 14.58
C VAL A 33 2.39 6.54 14.60
N GLN A 34 2.26 5.71 13.58
CA GLN A 34 2.95 4.43 13.48
C GLN A 34 4.43 4.60 13.11
N GLY A 35 4.75 5.68 12.39
CA GLY A 35 6.07 6.01 11.88
C GLY A 35 6.69 4.97 10.96
N LYS A 36 7.82 5.33 10.32
CA LYS A 36 8.53 4.43 9.41
C LYS A 36 8.99 3.14 10.10
N ILE A 37 9.56 3.25 11.29
CA ILE A 37 10.15 2.10 12.01
C ILE A 37 9.09 1.08 12.40
N GLY A 38 7.94 1.53 12.90
CA GLY A 38 6.85 0.65 13.31
C GLY A 38 6.31 -0.14 12.11
N LEU A 39 5.98 0.56 11.04
CA LEU A 39 5.45 -0.05 9.82
C LEU A 39 6.45 -0.99 9.14
N SER A 40 7.74 -0.62 9.08
CA SER A 40 8.78 -1.46 8.50
C SER A 40 8.89 -2.81 9.22
N LYS A 41 8.86 -2.80 10.55
CA LYS A 41 8.88 -4.04 11.36
C LYS A 41 7.62 -4.86 11.15
N SER A 42 6.46 -4.22 11.07
CA SER A 42 5.20 -4.91 10.79
C SER A 42 5.21 -5.59 9.43
N PHE A 43 5.70 -4.94 8.37
CA PHE A 43 5.79 -5.57 7.05
C PHE A 43 6.79 -6.70 6.99
N GLU A 44 7.94 -6.54 7.65
CA GLU A 44 8.92 -7.63 7.66
C GLU A 44 8.38 -8.89 8.36
N LEU A 45 7.51 -8.73 9.37
CA LEU A 45 6.84 -9.87 10.03
C LEU A 45 5.72 -10.48 9.19
N LEU A 46 4.94 -9.66 8.47
CA LEU A 46 3.76 -10.12 7.73
C LEU A 46 4.10 -10.63 6.33
N VAL A 47 4.97 -9.92 5.62
CA VAL A 47 5.42 -10.25 4.26
C VAL A 47 6.92 -9.95 4.18
N PRO A 48 7.78 -10.85 4.68
CA PRO A 48 9.22 -10.67 4.66
C PRO A 48 9.71 -10.32 3.25
N ASN A 49 10.50 -9.25 3.12
CA ASN A 49 10.95 -8.71 1.83
C ASN A 49 9.83 -8.34 0.83
N GLY A 50 8.55 -8.28 1.22
CA GLY A 50 7.44 -8.03 0.30
C GLY A 50 7.36 -6.59 -0.21
N PHE A 51 7.82 -5.64 0.60
CA PHE A 51 7.81 -4.22 0.28
C PHE A 51 9.23 -3.68 0.15
N GLU A 52 9.43 -2.80 -0.82
CA GLU A 52 10.56 -1.90 -0.83
C GLU A 52 10.19 -0.62 -0.08
N ILE A 53 11.08 -0.20 0.82
CA ILE A 53 10.96 1.02 1.60
C ILE A 53 11.73 2.12 0.87
N ILE A 54 11.05 3.20 0.53
CA ILE A 54 11.62 4.29 -0.27
C ILE A 54 11.42 5.60 0.49
N ASP A 55 12.52 6.19 0.92
CA ASP A 55 12.50 7.49 1.57
C ASP A 55 12.19 8.60 0.57
N ILE A 56 11.20 9.43 0.92
CA ILE A 56 10.81 10.61 0.16
C ILE A 56 11.23 11.81 0.98
N ASN A 57 12.35 12.44 0.61
CA ASN A 57 12.88 13.61 1.31
C ASN A 57 12.35 14.92 0.72
N ASP A 58 11.06 14.97 0.36
CA ASP A 58 10.45 16.15 -0.24
C ASP A 58 9.00 16.36 0.24
N GLY A 59 8.71 17.60 0.64
CA GLY A 59 7.37 18.03 1.07
C GLY A 59 6.87 17.35 2.36
N MET A 60 5.63 16.86 2.31
CA MET A 60 4.87 16.30 3.44
C MET A 60 5.08 14.79 3.63
N ILE A 61 5.67 14.11 2.65
CA ILE A 61 5.84 12.66 2.68
C ILE A 61 7.18 12.32 3.35
N GLU A 62 7.21 11.27 4.15
CA GLU A 62 8.43 10.75 4.78
C GLU A 62 8.93 9.52 4.01
N THR A 63 8.03 8.59 3.71
CA THR A 63 8.39 7.29 3.13
C THR A 63 7.21 6.75 2.34
N ILE A 64 7.50 5.97 1.29
CA ILE A 64 6.53 5.08 0.67
C ILE A 64 6.99 3.64 0.81
N PHE A 65 6.03 2.75 1.05
CA PHE A 65 6.22 1.30 1.00
C PHE A 65 5.56 0.82 -0.29
N VAL A 66 6.35 0.25 -1.20
CA VAL A 66 5.85 -0.22 -2.50
C VAL A 66 6.05 -1.72 -2.57
N HIS A 67 4.97 -2.46 -2.83
CA HIS A 67 5.06 -3.91 -2.96
C HIS A 67 6.00 -4.26 -4.13
N ARG A 68 6.96 -5.17 -3.92
CA ARG A 68 7.99 -5.49 -4.91
C ARG A 68 7.43 -6.01 -6.23
N ASN A 69 6.29 -6.70 -6.22
CA ASN A 69 5.57 -7.11 -7.44
C ASN A 69 5.17 -5.96 -8.37
N ILE A 70 5.01 -4.74 -7.84
CA ILE A 70 4.81 -3.53 -8.66
C ILE A 70 6.16 -3.13 -9.28
N LEU A 71 7.21 -3.04 -8.46
CA LEU A 71 8.55 -2.65 -8.90
C LEU A 71 9.19 -3.63 -9.89
N ALA A 72 8.75 -4.89 -9.90
CA ALA A 72 9.12 -5.87 -10.92
C ALA A 72 8.53 -5.56 -12.31
N LYS A 73 7.54 -4.69 -12.40
CA LYS A 73 6.77 -4.38 -13.63
C LYS A 73 6.99 -2.95 -14.12
N ILE A 74 7.24 -2.02 -13.20
CA ILE A 74 7.40 -0.59 -13.48
C ILE A 74 8.53 -0.04 -12.61
N SER A 75 9.35 0.86 -13.17
CA SER A 75 10.50 1.38 -12.42
C SER A 75 10.05 2.19 -11.20
N LYS A 76 10.92 2.18 -10.18
CA LYS A 76 10.73 2.92 -8.94
C LYS A 76 10.51 4.41 -9.18
N GLU A 77 11.30 5.01 -10.06
CA GLU A 77 11.23 6.44 -10.39
C GLU A 77 9.87 6.79 -11.00
N LYS A 78 9.33 5.89 -11.83
CA LYS A 78 8.03 6.11 -12.47
C LYS A 78 6.89 6.01 -11.45
N VAL A 79 6.97 5.08 -10.50
CA VAL A 79 6.02 4.99 -9.38
C VAL A 79 6.04 6.28 -8.57
N ILE A 80 7.23 6.73 -8.15
CA ILE A 80 7.39 7.98 -7.38
C ILE A 80 6.78 9.17 -8.14
N GLN A 81 7.09 9.31 -9.44
CA GLN A 81 6.57 10.40 -10.27
C GLN A 81 5.04 10.39 -10.34
N ILE A 82 4.41 9.21 -10.48
CA ILE A 82 2.95 9.09 -10.52
C ILE A 82 2.34 9.50 -9.18
N LEU A 83 2.91 9.06 -8.06
CA LEU A 83 2.43 9.41 -6.73
C LEU A 83 2.61 10.90 -6.44
N GLN A 84 3.74 11.49 -6.81
CA GLN A 84 4.01 12.93 -6.66
C GLN A 84 2.97 13.78 -7.38
N ASN A 85 2.55 13.39 -8.58
CA ASN A 85 1.62 14.19 -9.38
C ASN A 85 0.15 13.99 -8.99
N ASN A 86 -0.22 12.80 -8.48
CA ASN A 86 -1.63 12.42 -8.36
C ASN A 86 -2.08 12.09 -6.94
N VAL A 87 -1.14 11.90 -5.99
CA VAL A 87 -1.45 11.47 -4.62
C VAL A 87 -0.91 12.46 -3.60
N PHE A 88 0.39 12.76 -3.63
CA PHE A 88 1.05 13.58 -2.62
C PHE A 88 0.42 14.97 -2.38
N PRO A 89 -0.09 15.69 -3.40
CA PRO A 89 -0.71 17.01 -3.18
C PRO A 89 -1.97 16.99 -2.31
N PHE A 90 -2.56 15.82 -2.09
CA PHE A 90 -3.79 15.65 -1.30
C PHE A 90 -3.52 15.14 0.13
N ILE A 91 -2.25 14.91 0.48
CA ILE A 91 -1.87 14.31 1.75
C ILE A 91 -1.53 15.40 2.77
N SER A 92 -2.09 15.26 3.97
CA SER A 92 -1.80 16.10 5.13
C SER A 92 -0.83 15.42 6.10
N GLU A 93 -0.25 16.22 6.97
CA GLU A 93 0.63 15.74 8.04
C GLU A 93 -0.07 14.70 8.93
N GLY A 94 0.66 13.68 9.36
CA GLY A 94 0.17 12.61 10.24
C GLY A 94 -0.61 11.50 9.52
N GLU A 95 -0.97 11.69 8.24
CA GLU A 95 -1.78 10.72 7.51
C GLU A 95 -1.01 9.47 7.07
N LEU A 96 -1.76 8.38 6.93
CA LEU A 96 -1.30 7.11 6.37
C LEU A 96 -2.26 6.72 5.24
N ILE A 97 -1.77 6.72 4.00
CA ILE A 97 -2.62 6.56 2.83
C ILE A 97 -2.32 5.23 2.14
N SER A 98 -3.34 4.38 2.03
CA SER A 98 -3.27 3.20 1.17
C SER A 98 -3.60 3.58 -0.27
N VAL A 99 -2.73 3.20 -1.20
CA VAL A 99 -2.91 3.45 -2.63
C VAL A 99 -3.05 2.10 -3.33
N ASN A 100 -4.21 1.87 -3.94
CA ASN A 100 -4.41 0.75 -4.87
C ASN A 100 -3.73 1.10 -6.20
N PHE A 101 -2.75 0.30 -6.61
CA PHE A 101 -1.88 0.59 -7.75
C PHE A 101 -1.81 -0.61 -8.69
N LYS A 102 -2.82 -0.72 -9.56
CA LYS A 102 -2.94 -1.84 -10.50
C LYS A 102 -2.16 -1.59 -11.79
N VAL A 103 -1.11 -2.38 -12.01
CA VAL A 103 -0.34 -2.39 -13.27
C VAL A 103 -0.84 -3.51 -14.18
N ASN A 104 -1.32 -3.15 -15.37
CA ASN A 104 -1.69 -4.10 -16.43
C ASN A 104 -0.74 -3.91 -17.61
N ILE A 105 -0.06 -4.98 -18.04
CA ILE A 105 0.86 -4.97 -19.19
C ILE A 105 0.17 -5.67 -20.35
N SER A 106 0.16 -5.04 -21.52
CA SER A 106 -0.31 -5.62 -22.76
C SER A 106 0.82 -5.55 -23.79
N VAL A 107 1.14 -6.70 -24.37
CA VAL A 107 2.10 -6.84 -25.48
C VAL A 107 1.30 -7.18 -26.73
N LYS A 108 1.62 -6.52 -27.84
CA LYS A 108 0.97 -6.73 -29.14
C LYS A 108 2.03 -7.03 -30.18
N ASP A 109 1.61 -7.70 -31.25
CA ASP A 109 2.42 -7.94 -32.45
C ASP A 109 3.76 -8.65 -32.15
N ILE A 110 3.70 -9.72 -31.34
CA ILE A 110 4.88 -10.55 -31.06
C ILE A 110 5.25 -11.33 -32.32
N VAL A 111 6.41 -11.02 -32.90
CA VAL A 111 6.99 -11.73 -34.04
C VAL A 111 8.27 -12.42 -33.57
N PHE A 112 8.41 -13.72 -33.82
CA PHE A 112 9.63 -14.47 -33.57
C PHE A 112 10.02 -15.30 -34.81
N LYS A 113 11.31 -15.64 -34.93
CA LYS A 113 11.83 -16.56 -35.94
C LYS A 113 12.18 -17.88 -35.26
N ASP A 114 11.93 -19.00 -35.94
CA ASP A 114 12.21 -20.35 -35.41
C ASP A 114 13.72 -20.61 -35.14
N SER A 115 14.62 -19.76 -35.63
CA SER A 115 16.06 -19.85 -35.40
C SER A 115 16.55 -19.33 -34.05
N ASP A 116 15.67 -18.70 -33.26
CA ASP A 116 16.02 -18.03 -32.00
C ASP A 116 15.54 -18.80 -30.74
N LEU A 117 15.08 -20.04 -30.92
CA LEU A 117 14.75 -21.01 -29.86
C LEU A 117 15.90 -22.00 -29.60
#